data_AF-A0A8J6NBY1-F1
#
_entry.id   AF-A0A8J6NBY1-F1
#
_cell.length_a   1.000
_cell.length_b   1.000
_cell.length_c   1.000
_cell.angle_alpha   90.00
_cell.angle_beta   90.00
_cell.angle_gamma   90.00
#
_symmetry.space_group_name_H-M   'P 1'
#
loop_
_entity.id
_entity.type
_entity.pdbx_description
1 polymer ?
#
loop_
_entity_poly.entity_id
_entity_poly.type
_entity_poly.pdbx_seq_one_letter_code
_entity_poly.pdbx_strand_id
1 'polypeptide(L)'
;MQFDPFQYRLCRNIRNELSESLMEAIKQKDLAPSSAVVKKYDPKGTEHCISSYLHARIRRYSNIIKEIQSSNIPSDDTYVITLLLWNQELFFEVHEWLEPRWLKATGTEKNILQALIRAAGTYILLEYDRTAGAEKMAAKAAATLFEHKESIPPLFDIELLISRLQALDPVAPKFKTAGLI
;
A
#
# COMPACT_ATOMS: atom_id res chain seq x y z
N MET A 1 -6.83 2.09 -23.53
CA MET A 1 -6.58 3.02 -22.42
C MET A 1 -6.06 2.21 -21.24
N GLN A 2 -5.05 2.72 -20.51
CA GLN A 2 -4.60 2.14 -19.24
C GLN A 2 -5.31 2.86 -18.09
N PHE A 3 -5.58 2.16 -16.98
CA PHE A 3 -6.08 2.82 -15.78
C PHE A 3 -4.99 3.75 -15.24
N ASP A 4 -5.22 5.07 -15.20
CA ASP A 4 -4.23 6.05 -14.75
C ASP A 4 -4.88 7.12 -13.85
N PRO A 5 -4.68 7.06 -12.52
CA PRO A 5 -5.22 8.04 -11.58
C PRO A 5 -4.47 9.38 -11.66
N PHE A 6 -3.27 9.49 -12.22
CA PHE A 6 -2.67 10.81 -12.39
C PHE A 6 -3.31 11.60 -13.53
N GLN A 7 -3.73 10.93 -14.60
CA GLN A 7 -4.33 11.58 -15.76
C GLN A 7 -5.84 11.73 -15.62
N TYR A 8 -6.55 10.68 -15.19
CA TYR A 8 -8.00 10.64 -15.28
C TYR A 8 -8.69 10.76 -13.92
N ARG A 9 -9.63 11.72 -13.83
CA ARG A 9 -10.42 11.96 -12.61
C ARG A 9 -11.21 10.73 -12.17
N LEU A 10 -11.80 9.99 -13.11
CA LEU A 10 -12.53 8.76 -12.79
C LEU A 10 -11.62 7.71 -12.14
N CYS A 11 -10.41 7.51 -12.69
CA CYS A 11 -9.43 6.58 -12.11
C CYS A 11 -9.02 7.01 -10.69
N ARG A 12 -8.84 8.32 -10.43
CA ARG A 12 -8.61 8.82 -9.06
C ARG A 12 -9.74 8.47 -8.12
N ASN A 13 -10.97 8.78 -8.50
CA ASN A 13 -12.14 8.54 -7.67
C ASN A 13 -12.26 7.05 -7.34
N ILE A 14 -12.09 6.17 -8.34
CA ILE A 14 -12.14 4.72 -8.15
C ILE A 14 -11.04 4.26 -7.17
N ARG A 15 -9.78 4.66 -7.38
CA ARG A 15 -8.68 4.29 -6.50
C ARG A 15 -8.92 4.77 -5.06
N ASN A 16 -9.34 6.03 -4.89
CA ASN A 16 -9.58 6.61 -3.59
C ASN A 16 -10.73 5.91 -2.85
N GLU A 17 -11.89 5.72 -3.50
CA GLU A 17 -13.02 5.01 -2.87
C GLU A 17 -12.70 3.55 -2.56
N LEU A 18 -11.92 2.87 -3.40
CA LEU A 18 -11.43 1.52 -3.10
C LEU A 18 -10.54 1.51 -1.86
N SER A 19 -9.60 2.46 -1.74
CA SER A 19 -8.72 2.54 -0.58
C SER A 19 -9.50 2.82 0.70
N GLU A 20 -10.38 3.83 0.68
CA GLU A 20 -11.27 4.15 1.79
C GLU A 20 -12.11 2.93 2.22
N SER A 21 -12.70 2.23 1.25
CA SER A 21 -13.48 1.02 1.54
C SER A 21 -12.64 -0.12 2.10
N LEU A 22 -11.36 -0.24 1.73
CA LEU A 22 -10.46 -1.24 2.30
C LEU A 22 -10.12 -0.90 3.75
N MET A 23 -9.92 0.37 4.09
CA MET A 23 -9.69 0.78 5.47
C MET A 23 -10.87 0.39 6.36
N GLU A 24 -12.09 0.49 5.83
CA GLU A 24 -13.29 0.02 6.53
C GLU A 24 -13.36 -1.51 6.58
N ALA A 25 -13.04 -2.19 5.48
CA ALA A 25 -13.01 -3.64 5.40
C ALA A 25 -12.02 -4.27 6.41
N ILE A 26 -10.85 -3.65 6.60
CA ILE A 26 -9.83 -4.07 7.59
C ILE A 26 -10.39 -3.95 9.02
N LYS A 27 -11.06 -2.84 9.34
CA LYS A 27 -11.69 -2.65 10.66
C LYS A 27 -12.79 -3.67 10.94
N GLN A 28 -13.63 -3.92 9.94
CA GLN A 28 -14.75 -4.86 10.06
C GLN A 28 -14.30 -6.33 9.91
N LYS A 29 -13.06 -6.56 9.47
CA LYS A 29 -12.57 -7.87 9.00
C LYS A 29 -13.53 -8.50 7.99
N ASP A 30 -14.10 -7.68 7.10
CA ASP A 30 -15.11 -8.08 6.11
C ASP A 30 -14.88 -7.33 4.79
N LEU A 31 -14.92 -8.06 3.68
CA LEU A 31 -14.74 -7.52 2.32
C LEU A 31 -15.98 -6.77 1.79
N ALA A 32 -17.12 -6.82 2.49
CA ALA A 32 -18.38 -6.22 2.04
C ALA A 32 -18.27 -4.74 1.61
N PRO A 33 -17.59 -3.83 2.36
CA PRO A 33 -17.44 -2.43 1.96
C PRO A 33 -16.77 -2.26 0.58
N SER A 34 -15.65 -2.96 0.35
CA SER A 34 -14.95 -2.90 -0.94
C SER A 34 -15.72 -3.58 -2.07
N SER A 35 -16.48 -4.64 -1.76
CA SER A 35 -17.33 -5.31 -2.75
C SER A 35 -18.44 -4.40 -3.25
N ALA A 36 -18.95 -3.50 -2.40
CA ALA A 36 -19.93 -2.50 -2.80
C ALA A 36 -19.35 -1.47 -3.79
N VAL A 37 -18.11 -1.03 -3.59
CA VAL A 37 -17.41 -0.11 -4.52
C VAL A 37 -17.20 -0.77 -5.89
N VAL A 38 -16.80 -2.05 -5.93
CA VAL A 38 -16.68 -2.78 -7.20
C VAL A 38 -18.00 -2.84 -7.94
N LYS A 39 -19.10 -3.19 -7.24
CA LYS A 39 -20.44 -3.22 -7.86
C LYS A 39 -20.87 -1.86 -8.40
N LYS A 40 -20.52 -0.77 -7.72
CA LYS A 40 -20.80 0.61 -8.16
C LYS A 40 -20.09 0.96 -9.47
N TYR A 41 -18.84 0.52 -9.64
CA TYR A 41 -17.99 0.93 -10.76
C TYR A 41 -17.84 -0.11 -11.88
N ASP A 42 -18.34 -1.34 -11.70
CA ASP A 42 -18.31 -2.39 -12.72
C ASP A 42 -19.70 -2.85 -13.22
N PRO A 43 -20.59 -1.93 -13.65
CA PRO A 43 -21.80 -2.33 -14.37
C PRO A 43 -21.47 -2.91 -15.76
N LYS A 44 -22.47 -3.51 -16.41
CA LYS A 44 -22.34 -4.03 -17.77
C LYS A 44 -21.92 -2.91 -18.74
N GLY A 45 -20.83 -3.12 -19.47
CA GLY A 45 -20.29 -2.17 -20.45
C GLY A 45 -19.17 -1.27 -19.90
N THR A 46 -18.71 -1.48 -18.66
CA THR A 46 -17.51 -0.82 -18.14
C THR A 46 -16.29 -1.10 -19.01
N GLU A 47 -15.45 -0.08 -19.17
CA GLU A 47 -14.20 -0.19 -19.91
C GLU A 47 -13.29 -1.26 -19.31
N HIS A 48 -12.69 -2.08 -20.18
CA HIS A 48 -11.92 -3.24 -19.77
C HIS A 48 -10.78 -2.91 -18.79
N CYS A 49 -10.12 -1.76 -18.94
CA CYS A 49 -9.06 -1.34 -18.03
C CYS A 49 -9.56 -1.03 -16.61
N ILE A 50 -10.78 -0.47 -16.48
CA ILE A 50 -11.40 -0.20 -15.18
C ILE A 50 -11.84 -1.51 -14.52
N SER A 51 -12.54 -2.38 -15.26
CA SER A 51 -12.97 -3.69 -14.74
C SER A 51 -11.77 -4.55 -14.30
N SER A 52 -10.70 -4.57 -15.11
CA SER A 52 -9.46 -5.28 -14.76
C SER A 52 -8.80 -4.74 -13.49
N TYR A 53 -8.75 -3.42 -13.34
CA TYR A 53 -8.21 -2.78 -12.13
C TYR A 53 -9.04 -3.13 -10.88
N LEU A 54 -10.37 -3.01 -10.96
CA LEU A 54 -11.30 -3.33 -9.87
C LEU A 54 -11.14 -4.79 -9.42
N HIS A 55 -11.12 -5.73 -10.37
CA HIS A 55 -10.97 -7.15 -10.09
C HIS A 55 -9.60 -7.52 -9.52
N ALA A 56 -8.53 -6.87 -9.99
CA ALA A 56 -7.20 -7.05 -9.41
C ALA A 56 -7.16 -6.57 -7.95
N ARG A 57 -7.75 -5.40 -7.65
CA ARG A 57 -7.79 -4.83 -6.29
C ARG A 57 -8.63 -5.70 -5.36
N ILE A 58 -9.86 -6.07 -5.73
CA ILE A 58 -10.73 -6.86 -4.84
C ILE A 58 -10.14 -8.24 -4.51
N ARG A 59 -9.42 -8.86 -5.46
CA ARG A 59 -8.69 -10.11 -5.22
C ARG A 59 -7.60 -9.93 -4.15
N ARG A 60 -6.80 -8.88 -4.27
CA ARG A 60 -5.75 -8.53 -3.30
C ARG A 60 -6.36 -8.21 -1.92
N TYR A 61 -7.46 -7.48 -1.89
CA TYR A 61 -8.17 -7.15 -0.65
C TYR A 61 -8.71 -8.41 0.03
N SER A 62 -9.31 -9.32 -0.74
CA SER A 62 -9.78 -10.62 -0.21
C SER A 62 -8.65 -11.41 0.45
N ASN A 63 -7.44 -11.43 -0.13
CA ASN A 63 -6.29 -12.10 0.47
C ASN A 63 -5.91 -11.49 1.82
N ILE A 64 -5.92 -10.15 1.93
CA ILE A 64 -5.62 -9.44 3.18
C ILE A 64 -6.66 -9.74 4.25
N ILE A 65 -7.95 -9.62 3.91
CA ILE A 65 -9.02 -9.88 4.88
C ILE A 65 -8.96 -11.34 5.36
N LYS A 66 -8.70 -12.30 4.47
CA LYS A 66 -8.51 -13.72 4.85
C LYS A 66 -7.35 -13.89 5.83
N GLU A 67 -6.21 -13.26 5.56
CA GLU A 67 -5.02 -13.33 6.44
C GLU A 67 -5.29 -12.71 7.82
N ILE A 68 -5.96 -11.55 7.86
CA ILE A 68 -6.37 -10.90 9.10
C ILE A 68 -7.29 -11.78 9.93
N GLN A 69 -8.22 -12.50 9.27
CA GLN A 69 -9.13 -13.42 9.93
C GLN A 69 -8.42 -14.69 10.41
N SER A 70 -7.62 -15.34 9.56
CA SER A 70 -6.96 -16.61 9.89
C SER A 70 -5.92 -16.49 10.99
N SER A 71 -5.20 -15.37 11.00
CA SER A 71 -4.08 -15.11 11.91
C SER A 71 -4.50 -14.19 13.07
N ASN A 72 -5.80 -13.94 13.23
CA ASN A 72 -6.41 -13.09 14.25
C ASN A 72 -5.71 -11.73 14.47
N ILE A 73 -5.28 -11.11 13.37
CA ILE A 73 -4.49 -9.86 13.41
C ILE A 73 -5.38 -8.73 13.96
N PRO A 74 -4.91 -7.93 14.93
CA PRO A 74 -5.63 -6.73 15.36
C PRO A 74 -5.83 -5.76 14.20
N SER A 75 -7.06 -5.28 14.02
CA SER A 75 -7.39 -4.41 12.90
C SER A 75 -6.77 -3.02 13.00
N ASP A 76 -6.11 -2.68 14.11
CA ASP A 76 -5.41 -1.42 14.35
C ASP A 76 -3.88 -1.57 14.30
N ASP A 77 -3.34 -2.79 14.16
CA ASP A 77 -1.90 -3.05 14.09
C ASP A 77 -1.26 -2.32 12.90
N THR A 78 -0.47 -1.30 13.21
CA THR A 78 0.16 -0.45 12.20
C THR A 78 1.05 -1.23 11.26
N TYR A 79 1.97 -2.04 11.79
CA TYR A 79 3.08 -2.57 11.01
C TYR A 79 2.72 -3.87 10.32
N VAL A 80 1.94 -4.75 10.97
CA VAL A 80 1.48 -6.00 10.35
C VAL A 80 0.56 -5.69 9.17
N ILE A 81 -0.42 -4.79 9.35
CA ILE A 81 -1.31 -4.41 8.24
C ILE A 81 -0.53 -3.71 7.11
N THR A 82 0.46 -2.86 7.44
CA THR A 82 1.35 -2.27 6.43
C THR A 82 2.08 -3.34 5.62
N LEU A 83 2.63 -4.37 6.27
CA LEU A 83 3.28 -5.48 5.61
C LEU A 83 2.33 -6.24 4.69
N LEU A 84 1.09 -6.52 5.14
CA LEU A 84 0.10 -7.22 4.31
C LEU A 84 -0.27 -6.41 3.06
N LEU A 85 -0.51 -5.11 3.21
CA LEU A 85 -0.79 -4.19 2.10
C LEU A 85 0.39 -4.15 1.12
N TRP A 86 1.61 -3.99 1.64
CA TRP A 86 2.84 -3.93 0.85
C TRP A 86 3.06 -5.22 0.04
N ASN A 87 2.91 -6.38 0.70
CA ASN A 87 3.08 -7.67 0.05
C ASN A 87 2.05 -7.93 -1.07
N GLN A 88 0.90 -7.26 -1.02
CA GLN A 88 -0.09 -7.28 -2.11
C GLN A 88 0.13 -6.16 -3.15
N GLU A 89 1.24 -5.41 -3.12
CA GLU A 89 1.49 -4.24 -3.99
C GLU A 89 0.37 -3.20 -3.92
N LEU A 90 -0.20 -3.01 -2.74
CA LEU A 90 -1.22 -2.01 -2.49
C LEU A 90 -0.57 -0.72 -1.96
N PHE A 91 0.38 -0.17 -2.72
CA PHE A 91 1.21 0.95 -2.23
C PHE A 91 0.42 2.23 -1.97
N PHE A 92 -0.64 2.47 -2.74
CA PHE A 92 -1.54 3.59 -2.45
C PHE A 92 -2.28 3.35 -1.14
N GLU A 93 -2.76 2.14 -0.89
CA GLU A 93 -3.42 1.81 0.37
C GLU A 93 -2.44 1.81 1.55
N VAL A 94 -1.14 1.49 1.34
CA VAL A 94 -0.08 1.68 2.34
C VAL A 94 0.04 3.15 2.73
N HIS A 95 0.04 4.06 1.75
CA HIS A 95 0.06 5.51 2.00
C HIS A 95 -1.15 5.90 2.88
N GLU A 96 -2.36 5.54 2.44
CA GLU A 96 -3.61 5.91 3.12
C GLU A 96 -3.72 5.30 4.53
N TRP A 97 -3.17 4.09 4.72
CA TRP A 97 -3.15 3.42 6.03
C TRP A 97 -2.21 4.11 7.02
N LEU A 98 -1.04 4.54 6.54
CA LEU A 98 0.02 5.10 7.37
C LEU A 98 -0.14 6.60 7.63
N GLU A 99 -0.74 7.36 6.73
CA GLU A 99 -0.83 8.83 6.86
C GLU A 99 -1.53 9.27 8.17
N PRO A 100 -2.70 8.74 8.56
CA PRO A 100 -3.34 9.12 9.83
C PRO A 100 -2.51 8.77 11.07
N ARG A 101 -1.66 7.74 10.98
CA ARG A 101 -0.77 7.29 12.06
C ARG A 101 0.46 8.17 12.14
N TRP A 102 1.05 8.50 11.00
CA TRP A 102 2.15 9.44 10.87
C TRP A 102 1.79 10.83 11.41
N LEU A 103 0.56 11.31 11.15
CA LEU A 103 0.09 12.58 11.68
C LEU A 103 0.11 12.61 13.22
N LYS A 104 -0.23 11.49 13.87
CA LYS A 104 -0.27 11.35 15.33
C LYS A 104 1.08 10.99 15.95
N ALA A 105 1.98 10.38 15.18
CA ALA A 105 3.30 9.96 15.66
C ALA A 105 4.23 11.15 15.93
N THR A 106 5.21 10.91 16.81
CA THR A 106 6.28 11.86 17.15
C THR A 106 7.64 11.16 17.15
N GLY A 107 8.73 11.93 17.18
CA GLY A 107 10.10 11.40 17.26
C GLY A 107 10.45 10.40 16.14
N THR A 108 11.20 9.36 16.50
CA THR A 108 11.69 8.33 15.58
C THR A 108 10.57 7.61 14.82
N GLU A 109 9.45 7.30 15.49
CA GLU A 109 8.32 6.63 14.85
C GLU A 109 7.76 7.48 13.71
N LYS A 110 7.61 8.80 13.92
CA LYS A 110 7.14 9.71 12.87
C LYS A 110 8.05 9.68 11.65
N ASN A 111 9.36 9.62 11.84
CA ASN A 111 10.33 9.55 10.74
C ASN A 111 10.24 8.21 10.00
N ILE A 112 10.11 7.10 10.72
CA ILE A 112 9.95 5.76 10.14
C ILE A 112 8.68 5.70 9.30
N LEU A 113 7.53 6.11 9.84
CA LEU A 113 6.26 6.08 9.12
C LEU A 113 6.32 6.97 7.86
N GLN A 114 6.93 8.15 7.96
CA GLN A 114 7.13 9.01 6.79
C GLN A 114 8.02 8.36 5.74
N ALA A 115 9.06 7.64 6.15
CA ALA A 115 9.95 6.95 5.23
C ALA A 115 9.24 5.79 4.51
N LEU A 116 8.42 5.01 5.21
CA LEU A 116 7.58 3.97 4.62
C LEU A 116 6.53 4.54 3.65
N ILE A 117 5.89 5.66 4.00
CA ILE A 117 4.98 6.39 3.11
C ILE A 117 5.71 6.83 1.82
N ARG A 118 6.93 7.36 1.94
CA ARG A 118 7.75 7.76 0.78
C ARG A 118 8.20 6.56 -0.06
N ALA A 119 8.54 5.43 0.59
CA ALA A 119 8.88 4.20 -0.10
C ALA A 119 7.69 3.69 -0.93
N ALA A 120 6.49 3.65 -0.34
CA ALA A 120 5.27 3.30 -1.07
C ALA A 120 5.00 4.27 -2.23
N GLY A 121 5.14 5.58 -2.00
CA GLY A 121 5.02 6.61 -3.04
C GLY A 121 6.00 6.44 -4.20
N THR A 122 7.21 5.93 -3.94
CA THR A 122 8.19 5.60 -4.99
C THR A 122 7.63 4.54 -5.95
N TYR A 123 7.11 3.44 -5.42
CA TYR A 123 6.55 2.36 -6.24
C TYR A 123 5.26 2.79 -6.97
N ILE A 124 4.44 3.66 -6.37
CA ILE A 124 3.31 4.28 -7.08
C ILE A 124 3.83 5.07 -8.29
N LEU A 125 4.89 5.87 -8.14
CA LEU A 125 5.42 6.67 -9.25
C LEU A 125 6.06 5.81 -10.35
N LEU A 126 6.75 4.73 -9.97
CA LEU A 126 7.32 3.77 -10.93
C LEU A 126 6.22 3.05 -11.74
N GLU A 127 5.07 2.73 -11.13
CA GLU A 127 3.92 2.10 -11.81
C GLU A 127 3.39 2.94 -13.00
N TYR A 128 3.60 4.26 -12.98
CA TYR A 128 3.12 5.20 -14.01
C TYR A 128 4.27 5.91 -14.74
N ASP A 129 5.47 5.31 -14.78
CA ASP A 129 6.65 5.83 -15.48
C ASP A 129 7.06 7.26 -15.07
N ARG A 130 6.80 7.64 -13.80
CA ARG A 130 7.14 8.96 -13.24
C ARG A 130 8.51 8.96 -12.56
N THR A 131 9.54 8.56 -13.30
CA THR A 131 10.88 8.25 -12.79
C THR A 131 11.53 9.38 -12.00
N ALA A 132 11.48 10.62 -12.49
CA ALA A 132 12.09 11.76 -11.78
C ALA A 132 11.47 12.01 -10.39
N GLY A 133 10.16 11.78 -10.27
CA GLY A 133 9.48 11.84 -8.97
C GLY A 133 9.86 10.65 -8.08
N ALA A 134 9.92 9.45 -8.67
CA ALA A 134 10.31 8.23 -7.97
C ALA A 134 11.71 8.34 -7.38
N GLU A 135 12.69 8.80 -8.16
CA GLU A 135 14.08 9.02 -7.73
C GLU A 135 14.18 9.91 -6.48
N LYS A 136 13.49 11.05 -6.50
CA LYS A 136 13.47 11.98 -5.38
C LYS A 136 12.82 11.38 -4.13
N MET A 137 11.76 10.60 -4.28
CA MET A 137 11.09 9.94 -3.15
C MET A 137 11.93 8.79 -2.60
N ALA A 138 12.53 7.99 -3.49
CA ALA A 138 13.37 6.84 -3.15
C ALA A 138 14.59 7.27 -2.35
N ALA A 139 15.31 8.30 -2.82
CA ALA A 139 16.50 8.81 -2.15
C ALA A 139 16.19 9.27 -0.71
N LYS A 140 15.07 9.98 -0.51
CA LYS A 140 14.63 10.43 0.82
C LYS A 140 14.18 9.28 1.70
N ALA A 141 13.44 8.31 1.15
CA ALA A 141 13.01 7.13 1.89
C ALA A 141 14.23 6.32 2.34
N ALA A 142 15.13 5.98 1.41
CA ALA A 142 16.33 5.19 1.69
C ALA A 142 17.22 5.83 2.76
N ALA A 143 17.46 7.15 2.69
CA ALA A 143 18.26 7.85 3.69
C ALA A 143 17.65 7.74 5.10
N THR A 144 16.35 8.03 5.26
CA THR A 144 15.68 7.95 6.57
C THR A 144 15.54 6.51 7.07
N LEU A 145 15.29 5.54 6.19
CA LEU A 145 15.26 4.12 6.55
C LEU A 145 16.62 3.64 7.05
N PHE A 146 17.71 4.06 6.39
CA PHE A 146 19.07 3.72 6.81
C PHE A 146 19.41 4.31 8.17
N GLU A 147 19.09 5.59 8.40
CA GLU A 147 19.33 6.29 9.67
C GLU A 147 18.62 5.62 10.85
N HIS A 148 17.41 5.10 10.64
CA HIS A 148 16.58 4.52 11.69
C HIS A 148 16.46 3.00 11.65
N LYS A 149 17.29 2.29 10.87
CA LYS A 149 17.15 0.85 10.60
C LYS A 149 16.98 -0.03 11.85
N GLU A 150 17.70 0.29 12.93
CA GLU A 150 17.67 -0.47 14.20
C GLU A 150 16.36 -0.27 14.98
N SER A 151 15.59 0.77 14.67
CA SER A 151 14.28 1.07 15.29
C SER A 151 13.10 0.61 14.44
N ILE A 152 13.35 0.05 13.26
CA ILE A 152 12.28 -0.45 12.40
C ILE A 152 11.94 -1.89 12.80
N PRO A 153 10.64 -2.24 12.90
CA PRO A 153 10.26 -3.60 13.25
C PRO A 153 10.91 -4.65 12.33
N PRO A 154 11.41 -5.77 12.87
CA PRO A 154 12.16 -6.79 12.13
C PRO A 154 11.33 -7.54 11.08
N LEU A 155 10.01 -7.30 11.05
CA LEU A 155 9.11 -7.80 10.01
C LEU A 155 9.42 -7.20 8.62
N PHE A 156 10.13 -6.07 8.55
CA PHE A 156 10.59 -5.51 7.30
C PHE A 156 12.07 -5.87 7.06
N ASP A 157 12.35 -6.46 5.90
CA ASP A 157 13.73 -6.58 5.40
C ASP A 157 14.18 -5.21 4.87
N ILE A 158 14.63 -4.35 5.79
CA ILE A 158 14.94 -2.95 5.49
C ILE A 158 16.19 -2.80 4.65
N GLU A 159 17.18 -3.67 4.79
CA GLU A 159 18.36 -3.64 3.95
C GLU A 159 17.99 -3.94 2.49
N LEU A 160 17.15 -4.95 2.27
CA LEU A 160 16.63 -5.24 0.94
C LEU A 160 15.79 -4.06 0.41
N LEU A 161 14.90 -3.49 1.22
CA LEU A 161 14.11 -2.32 0.81
C LEU A 161 14.98 -1.13 0.40
N ILE A 162 15.97 -0.77 1.21
CA ILE A 162 16.91 0.32 0.91
C ILE A 162 17.63 0.05 -0.41
N SER A 163 18.14 -1.16 -0.61
CA SER A 163 18.85 -1.52 -1.85
C SER A 163 17.97 -1.38 -3.10
N ARG A 164 16.70 -1.80 -3.02
CA ARG A 164 15.74 -1.69 -4.13
C ARG A 164 15.36 -0.25 -4.42
N LEU A 165 15.17 0.57 -3.38
CA LEU A 165 14.90 2.00 -3.54
C LEU A 165 16.07 2.73 -4.18
N GLN A 166 17.31 2.45 -3.75
CA GLN A 166 18.52 3.05 -4.32
C GLN A 166 18.75 2.66 -5.78
N ALA A 167 18.44 1.41 -6.13
CA ALA A 167 18.52 0.91 -7.51
C ALA A 167 17.35 1.36 -8.40
N LEU A 168 16.31 1.99 -7.83
CA LEU A 168 15.02 2.24 -8.48
C LEU A 168 14.45 1.00 -9.15
N ASP A 169 14.57 -0.14 -8.47
CA ASP A 169 14.02 -1.39 -8.96
C ASP A 169 12.48 -1.28 -9.05
N PRO A 170 11.86 -1.51 -10.21
CA PRO A 170 10.40 -1.46 -10.34
C PRO A 170 9.70 -2.58 -9.54
N VAL A 171 10.42 -3.62 -9.12
CA VAL A 171 9.90 -4.72 -8.33
C VAL A 171 10.17 -4.45 -6.85
N ALA A 172 9.11 -4.14 -6.11
CA ALA A 172 9.20 -3.99 -4.66
C ALA A 172 9.55 -5.32 -3.98
N PRO A 173 10.37 -5.29 -2.91
CA PRO A 173 10.64 -6.49 -2.13
C PRO A 173 9.35 -6.96 -1.45
N LYS A 174 9.22 -8.29 -1.32
CA LYS A 174 8.19 -8.91 -0.48
C LYS A 174 8.83 -9.24 0.87
N PHE A 175 8.11 -8.92 1.94
CA PHE A 175 8.54 -9.22 3.29
C PHE A 175 8.00 -10.56 3.73
N LYS A 176 8.75 -11.27 4.56
CA LYS A 176 8.29 -12.54 5.10
C LYS A 176 7.15 -12.28 6.07
N THR A 177 6.02 -12.95 5.89
CA THR A 177 4.92 -13.01 6.85
C THR A 177 5.20 -14.01 7.99
N ALA A 178 6.46 -14.43 8.17
CA ALA A 178 6.83 -15.60 8.95
C ALA A 178 6.24 -15.54 10.38
N GLY A 179 5.37 -16.50 10.70
CA GLY A 179 4.95 -16.79 12.07
C GLY A 179 4.09 -15.72 12.73
N LEU A 180 3.03 -15.25 12.08
CA LEU A 180 1.87 -14.70 12.80
C LEU A 180 1.14 -15.85 13.52
N ILE A 181 1.79 -16.42 14.54
CA ILE A 181 1.26 -17.39 15.50
C ILE A 181 1.68 -16.92 16.89
#